data_AF-A0A9D6LZS7-F1
#
_entry.id   AF-A0A9D6LZS7-F1
#
_cell.length_a   1.000
_cell.length_b   1.000
_cell.length_c   1.000
_cell.angle_alpha   90.00
_cell.angle_beta   90.00
_cell.angle_gamma   90.00
#
_symmetry.space_group_name_H-M   'P 1'
#
loop_
_entity.id
_entity.type
_entity.pdbx_description
1 polymer ?
#
loop_
_entity_poly.entity_id
_entity_poly.type
_entity_poly.pdbx_seq_one_letter_code
_entity_poly.pdbx_strand_id
1 'polypeptide(L)'
;RVGNPLTVEVFIPVAVKDYWNRSQPDSDMQFAPYFANPELANVLKLVYGLNIPAAPRQDLLGVFVPDMQRLNLAVPPAANPHRLGPLAGDNAGWPNGRRVGDDVVDIGLRALAGVLVPGFNIAPNNKLGDGINSNDVPYLNRFPFLGTPHSGKDYTQRDGTNGKGSYPAGN
;
A
#
# COMPACT_ATOMS: atom_id res chain seq x y z
N ARG A 1 -7.15 -15.69 4.64
CA ARG A 1 -7.01 -14.49 3.79
C ARG A 1 -5.62 -13.91 4.01
N VAL A 2 -4.85 -13.65 2.95
CA VAL A 2 -3.43 -13.18 3.03
C VAL A 2 -3.13 -12.20 1.86
N GLY A 3 -4.17 -11.57 1.29
CA GLY A 3 -4.04 -10.84 0.03
C GLY A 3 -3.54 -9.42 0.18
N ASN A 4 -4.43 -8.53 0.61
CA ASN A 4 -4.25 -7.09 0.58
C ASN A 4 -4.44 -6.47 1.97
N PRO A 5 -3.44 -5.75 2.48
CA PRO A 5 -3.42 -5.24 3.86
C PRO A 5 -4.38 -4.08 4.12
N LEU A 6 -5.14 -3.62 3.10
CA LEU A 6 -6.08 -2.52 3.21
C LEU A 6 -7.54 -2.96 3.08
N THR A 7 -7.80 -4.24 2.76
CA THR A 7 -9.14 -4.69 2.44
C THR A 7 -10.10 -4.53 3.62
N VAL A 8 -9.68 -4.96 4.80
CA VAL A 8 -10.52 -4.96 6.02
C VAL A 8 -10.62 -3.56 6.63
N GLU A 9 -9.61 -2.73 6.40
CA GLU A 9 -9.46 -1.40 6.98
C GLU A 9 -10.22 -0.35 6.18
N VAL A 10 -10.18 -0.45 4.84
CA VAL A 10 -10.68 0.59 3.94
C VAL A 10 -12.04 0.26 3.33
N PHE A 11 -12.27 -1.01 3.00
CA PHE A 11 -13.40 -1.39 2.15
C PHE A 11 -14.50 -2.09 2.90
N ILE A 12 -14.18 -3.09 3.72
CA ILE A 12 -15.19 -3.95 4.36
C ILE A 12 -15.77 -3.26 5.60
N PRO A 13 -17.08 -2.91 5.61
CA PRO A 13 -17.70 -2.30 6.77
C PRO A 13 -17.75 -3.24 7.96
N VAL A 14 -17.68 -2.68 9.18
CA VAL A 14 -17.66 -3.44 10.44
C VAL A 14 -18.81 -4.47 10.51
N ALA A 15 -20.01 -4.08 10.09
CA ALA A 15 -21.21 -4.93 10.13
C ALA A 15 -21.10 -6.25 9.33
N VAL A 16 -20.21 -6.31 8.33
CA VAL A 16 -20.03 -7.50 7.48
C VAL A 16 -18.64 -8.13 7.61
N LYS A 17 -17.79 -7.63 8.52
CA LYS A 17 -16.44 -8.17 8.74
C LYS A 17 -16.44 -9.64 9.15
N ASP A 18 -17.39 -10.06 9.99
CA ASP A 18 -17.50 -11.47 10.39
C ASP A 18 -17.90 -12.37 9.23
N TYR A 19 -18.71 -11.86 8.30
CA TYR A 19 -19.06 -12.60 7.09
C TYR A 19 -17.88 -12.69 6.13
N TRP A 20 -17.17 -11.58 5.92
CA TRP A 20 -15.91 -11.54 5.17
C TRP A 20 -14.88 -12.55 5.72
N ASN A 21 -14.65 -12.55 7.03
CA ASN A 21 -13.66 -13.42 7.67
C ASN A 21 -13.96 -14.92 7.53
N ARG A 22 -15.24 -15.29 7.34
CA ARG A 22 -15.68 -16.69 7.16
C ARG A 22 -15.80 -17.11 5.70
N SER A 23 -15.86 -16.18 4.76
CA SER A 23 -15.94 -16.50 3.33
C SER A 23 -14.56 -16.73 2.71
N GLN A 24 -14.54 -17.45 1.59
CA GLN A 24 -13.32 -17.72 0.83
C GLN A 24 -13.03 -16.60 -0.19
N PRO A 25 -11.76 -16.31 -0.50
CA PRO A 25 -11.40 -15.24 -1.43
C PRO A 25 -11.96 -15.41 -2.85
N ASP A 26 -12.17 -16.64 -3.31
CA ASP A 26 -12.79 -16.93 -4.61
C ASP A 26 -14.21 -16.36 -4.76
N SER A 27 -14.87 -16.14 -3.62
CA SER A 27 -16.24 -15.62 -3.52
C SER A 27 -16.27 -14.11 -3.26
N ASP A 28 -15.12 -13.42 -3.24
CA ASP A 28 -15.05 -12.01 -2.84
C ASP A 28 -15.84 -11.03 -3.72
N MET A 29 -16.21 -11.46 -4.93
CA MET A 29 -17.09 -10.69 -5.80
C MET A 29 -18.44 -10.37 -5.14
N GLN A 30 -18.90 -11.17 -4.17
CA GLN A 30 -20.10 -10.88 -3.38
C GLN A 30 -19.99 -9.59 -2.54
N PHE A 31 -18.77 -9.10 -2.30
CA PHE A 31 -18.49 -7.85 -1.59
C PHE A 31 -18.14 -6.69 -2.53
N ALA A 32 -18.18 -6.89 -3.86
CA ALA A 32 -17.85 -5.87 -4.85
C ALA A 32 -18.53 -4.51 -4.63
N PRO A 33 -19.79 -4.40 -4.16
CA PRO A 33 -20.40 -3.10 -3.86
C PRO A 33 -19.59 -2.22 -2.89
N TYR A 34 -18.91 -2.83 -1.91
CA TYR A 34 -18.11 -2.10 -0.91
C TYR A 34 -16.80 -1.56 -1.49
N PHE A 35 -16.22 -2.26 -2.47
CA PHE A 35 -15.05 -1.79 -3.21
C PHE A 35 -15.41 -0.75 -4.27
N ALA A 36 -16.58 -0.90 -4.90
CA ALA A 36 -17.07 0.01 -5.93
C ALA A 36 -17.55 1.37 -5.35
N ASN A 37 -17.90 1.43 -4.07
CA ASN A 37 -18.23 2.68 -3.38
C ASN A 37 -17.60 2.73 -1.97
N PRO A 38 -16.28 2.94 -1.86
CA PRO A 38 -15.58 2.88 -0.59
C PRO A 38 -15.88 4.10 0.28
N GLU A 39 -16.33 3.86 1.51
CA GLU A 39 -16.64 4.92 2.49
C GLU A 39 -15.45 5.85 2.73
N LEU A 40 -14.24 5.31 2.87
CA LEU A 40 -13.04 6.11 3.11
C LEU A 40 -12.77 7.10 1.97
N ALA A 41 -13.03 6.74 0.70
CA ALA A 41 -12.86 7.70 -0.40
C ALA A 41 -13.83 8.88 -0.25
N ASN A 42 -15.08 8.60 0.14
CA ASN A 42 -16.07 9.65 0.38
C ASN A 42 -15.67 10.55 1.56
N VAL A 43 -15.09 9.98 2.63
CA VAL A 43 -14.54 10.76 3.75
C VAL A 43 -13.37 11.64 3.29
N LEU A 44 -12.44 11.11 2.49
CA LEU A 44 -11.31 11.88 1.96
C LEU A 44 -11.79 13.07 1.10
N LYS A 45 -12.81 12.86 0.27
CA LYS A 45 -13.45 13.93 -0.49
C LYS A 45 -14.08 14.98 0.42
N LEU A 46 -14.82 14.56 1.45
CA LEU A 46 -15.54 15.46 2.36
C LEU A 46 -14.59 16.28 3.24
N VAL A 47 -13.59 15.64 3.85
CA VAL A 47 -12.70 16.26 4.84
C VAL A 47 -11.59 17.06 4.19
N TYR A 48 -10.99 16.54 3.12
CA TYR A 48 -9.82 17.15 2.48
C TYR A 48 -10.13 17.83 1.14
N GLY A 49 -11.40 17.86 0.71
CA GLY A 49 -11.79 18.46 -0.56
C GLY A 49 -11.19 17.76 -1.79
N LEU A 50 -10.78 16.49 -1.66
CA LEU A 50 -10.17 15.75 -2.76
C LEU A 50 -11.16 15.52 -3.90
N ASN A 51 -10.74 15.86 -5.12
CA ASN A 51 -11.47 15.46 -6.32
C ASN A 51 -11.18 13.99 -6.63
N ILE A 52 -12.16 13.12 -6.38
CA ILE A 52 -12.04 11.68 -6.62
C ILE A 52 -13.07 11.22 -7.66
N PRO A 53 -12.81 10.11 -8.37
CA PRO A 53 -13.78 9.54 -9.29
C PRO A 53 -15.07 9.15 -8.57
N ALA A 54 -16.20 9.38 -9.22
CA ALA A 54 -17.50 8.92 -8.72
C ALA A 54 -17.56 7.38 -8.70
N ALA A 55 -18.38 6.82 -7.80
CA ALA A 55 -18.77 5.43 -7.86
C ALA A 55 -19.59 5.17 -9.15
N PRO A 56 -19.52 3.96 -9.75
CA PRO A 56 -18.80 2.78 -9.26
C PRO A 56 -17.31 2.74 -9.63
N ARG A 57 -16.46 2.44 -8.64
CA ARG A 57 -15.00 2.33 -8.73
C ARG A 57 -14.54 0.94 -9.17
N GLN A 58 -14.75 0.62 -10.44
CA GLN A 58 -14.35 -0.66 -11.04
C GLN A 58 -12.83 -0.85 -11.05
N ASP A 59 -12.08 0.24 -11.09
CA ASP A 59 -10.61 0.25 -11.01
C ASP A 59 -10.08 -0.37 -9.70
N LEU A 60 -10.83 -0.25 -8.61
CA LEU A 60 -10.45 -0.81 -7.31
C LEU A 60 -10.71 -2.33 -7.22
N LEU A 61 -11.69 -2.85 -7.97
CA LEU A 61 -11.93 -4.30 -8.02
C LEU A 61 -10.73 -5.04 -8.60
N GLY A 62 -10.10 -4.50 -9.65
CA GLY A 62 -8.91 -5.11 -10.26
C GLY A 62 -7.68 -5.13 -9.36
N VAL A 63 -7.66 -4.32 -8.31
CA VAL A 63 -6.55 -4.23 -7.34
C VAL A 63 -6.82 -5.08 -6.10
N PHE A 64 -8.03 -4.97 -5.55
CA PHE A 64 -8.34 -5.50 -4.23
C PHE A 64 -9.17 -6.80 -4.25
N VAL A 65 -9.74 -7.18 -5.40
CA VAL A 65 -10.62 -8.35 -5.54
C VAL A 65 -10.06 -9.36 -6.55
N PRO A 66 -9.95 -10.66 -6.18
CA PRO A 66 -10.12 -11.20 -4.83
C PRO A 66 -8.96 -10.82 -3.91
N ASP A 67 -9.18 -10.94 -2.60
CA ASP A 67 -8.19 -10.65 -1.56
C ASP A 67 -7.13 -11.76 -1.48
N MET A 68 -6.31 -11.86 -2.53
CA MET A 68 -5.24 -12.83 -2.68
C MET A 68 -3.97 -12.16 -3.22
N GLN A 69 -2.83 -12.62 -2.72
CA GLN A 69 -1.54 -12.22 -3.25
C GLN A 69 -1.25 -13.04 -4.50
N ARG A 70 -1.45 -12.44 -5.66
CA ARG A 70 -1.22 -13.08 -6.96
C ARG A 70 0.14 -12.69 -7.48
N LEU A 71 0.85 -13.65 -8.06
CA LEU A 71 2.10 -13.40 -8.77
C LEU A 71 1.93 -13.83 -10.23
N ASN A 72 2.01 -12.87 -11.14
CA ASN A 72 2.07 -13.11 -12.57
C ASN A 72 3.51 -13.44 -12.98
N LEU A 73 3.77 -14.72 -13.25
CA LEU A 73 5.08 -15.23 -13.66
C LEU A 73 5.52 -14.78 -15.06
N ALA A 74 4.62 -14.19 -15.86
CA ALA A 74 4.98 -13.62 -17.16
C ALA A 74 5.69 -12.25 -17.04
N VAL A 75 5.63 -11.61 -15.86
CA VAL A 75 6.34 -10.36 -15.58
C VAL A 75 7.71 -10.69 -14.98
N PRO A 76 8.83 -10.35 -15.65
CA PRO A 76 10.15 -10.60 -15.10
C PRO A 76 10.40 -9.74 -13.85
N PRO A 77 11.27 -10.17 -12.93
CA PRO A 77 11.70 -9.33 -11.82
C PRO A 77 12.25 -7.99 -12.32
N ALA A 78 11.86 -6.89 -11.68
CA ALA A 78 12.36 -5.56 -12.03
C ALA A 78 13.85 -5.43 -11.71
N ALA A 79 14.64 -4.97 -12.69
CA ALA A 79 16.06 -4.69 -12.49
C ALA A 79 16.30 -3.53 -11.52
N ASN A 80 15.42 -2.52 -11.54
CA ASN A 80 15.42 -1.38 -10.62
C ASN A 80 14.03 -1.28 -9.96
N PRO A 81 13.78 -2.01 -8.85
CA PRO A 81 12.50 -1.98 -8.17
C PRO A 81 12.11 -0.58 -7.71
N HIS A 82 10.88 -0.17 -7.96
CA HIS A 82 10.33 1.11 -7.51
C HIS A 82 9.29 0.90 -6.40
N ARG A 83 9.36 1.70 -5.33
CA ARG A 83 8.46 1.57 -4.15
C ARG A 83 6.97 1.64 -4.51
N LEU A 84 6.63 2.46 -5.51
CA LEU A 84 5.25 2.65 -6.00
C LEU A 84 4.78 1.57 -7.00
N GLY A 85 5.61 0.57 -7.30
CA GLY A 85 5.24 -0.54 -8.19
C GLY A 85 4.63 -0.06 -9.52
N PRO A 86 3.48 -0.61 -9.94
CA PRO A 86 2.86 -0.30 -11.24
C PRO A 86 2.54 1.20 -11.44
N LEU A 87 2.31 1.96 -10.36
CA LEU A 87 2.07 3.41 -10.47
C LEU A 87 3.30 4.19 -10.96
N ALA A 88 4.48 3.57 -10.92
CA ALA A 88 5.73 4.09 -11.46
C ALA A 88 6.28 3.26 -12.63
N GLY A 89 5.44 2.42 -13.26
CA GLY A 89 5.83 1.58 -14.39
C GLY A 89 6.54 0.27 -14.02
N ASP A 90 6.60 -0.08 -12.73
CA ASP A 90 7.19 -1.32 -12.24
C ASP A 90 6.10 -2.38 -11.98
N ASN A 91 5.77 -3.13 -13.02
CA ASN A 91 4.72 -4.15 -12.98
C ASN A 91 5.07 -5.38 -12.13
N ALA A 92 6.29 -5.49 -11.60
CA ALA A 92 6.71 -6.60 -10.73
C ALA A 92 6.46 -6.31 -9.23
N GLY A 93 5.97 -5.11 -8.88
CA GLY A 93 5.55 -4.75 -7.54
C GLY A 93 4.07 -5.01 -7.25
N TRP A 94 3.68 -4.83 -5.99
CA TRP A 94 2.28 -4.94 -5.54
C TRP A 94 1.32 -4.12 -6.44
N PRO A 95 0.16 -4.67 -6.87
CA PRO A 95 -0.43 -5.93 -6.40
C PRO A 95 0.06 -7.20 -7.11
N ASN A 96 0.96 -7.08 -8.10
CA ASN A 96 1.54 -8.23 -8.79
C ASN A 96 2.76 -8.78 -8.02
N GLY A 97 2.48 -9.60 -7.02
CA GLY A 97 3.44 -10.02 -6.00
C GLY A 97 3.46 -9.05 -4.82
N ARG A 98 4.38 -9.29 -3.89
CA ARG A 98 4.66 -8.38 -2.77
C ARG A 98 6.13 -8.42 -2.45
N ARG A 99 6.80 -7.31 -2.73
CA ARG A 99 8.18 -7.10 -2.34
C ARG A 99 8.19 -6.34 -1.02
N VAL A 100 9.21 -6.57 -0.21
CA VAL A 100 9.34 -5.92 1.11
C VAL A 100 9.43 -4.40 0.97
N GLY A 101 9.97 -3.90 -0.14
CA GLY A 101 10.08 -2.47 -0.43
C GLY A 101 8.89 -1.83 -1.16
N ASP A 102 7.81 -2.58 -1.43
CA ASP A 102 6.61 -1.99 -2.01
C ASP A 102 5.87 -1.16 -0.96
N ASP A 103 5.56 0.08 -1.30
CA ASP A 103 4.87 1.04 -0.45
C ASP A 103 3.36 0.90 -0.63
N VAL A 104 2.82 -0.17 -0.06
CA VAL A 104 1.41 -0.57 -0.25
C VAL A 104 0.44 0.50 0.26
N VAL A 105 0.81 1.27 1.28
CA VAL A 105 -0.01 2.35 1.83
C VAL A 105 -0.11 3.49 0.82
N ASP A 106 1.01 3.97 0.29
CA ASP A 106 0.99 5.00 -0.77
C ASP A 106 0.24 4.52 -2.01
N ILE A 107 0.52 3.31 -2.49
CA ILE A 107 -0.12 2.78 -3.70
C ILE A 107 -1.62 2.67 -3.50
N GLY A 108 -2.06 2.08 -2.38
CA GLY A 108 -3.47 1.90 -2.05
C GLY A 108 -4.22 3.21 -1.84
N LEU A 109 -3.62 4.17 -1.15
CA LEU A 109 -4.21 5.50 -0.94
C LEU A 109 -4.35 6.26 -2.26
N ARG A 110 -3.35 6.21 -3.13
CA ARG A 110 -3.42 6.84 -4.47
C ARG A 110 -4.45 6.15 -5.35
N ALA A 111 -4.53 4.81 -5.32
CA ALA A 111 -5.59 4.07 -6.00
C ALA A 111 -6.97 4.51 -5.50
N LEU A 112 -7.16 4.60 -4.18
CA LEU A 112 -8.41 5.08 -3.57
C LEU A 112 -8.75 6.51 -4.02
N ALA A 113 -7.76 7.40 -4.09
CA ALA A 113 -7.91 8.75 -4.62
C ALA A 113 -8.14 8.82 -6.15
N GLY A 114 -7.98 7.70 -6.85
CA GLY A 114 -8.40 7.57 -8.24
C GLY A 114 -7.30 7.68 -9.28
N VAL A 115 -6.02 7.55 -8.92
CA VAL A 115 -4.93 7.67 -9.92
C VAL A 115 -5.00 6.63 -11.06
N LEU A 116 -5.79 5.57 -10.90
CA LEU A 116 -6.04 4.55 -11.92
C LEU A 116 -7.13 4.96 -12.94
N VAL A 117 -7.85 6.05 -12.66
CA VAL A 117 -8.92 6.57 -13.51
C VAL A 117 -8.40 7.75 -14.35
N PRO A 118 -8.63 7.77 -15.68
CA PRO A 118 -8.23 8.89 -16.53
C PRO A 118 -8.71 10.24 -15.99
N GLY A 119 -7.80 11.22 -15.95
CA GLY A 119 -8.09 12.58 -15.45
C GLY A 119 -7.92 12.78 -13.94
N PHE A 120 -7.74 11.70 -13.15
CA PHE A 120 -7.57 11.78 -11.69
C PHE A 120 -6.15 11.51 -11.20
N ASN A 121 -5.23 11.13 -12.09
CA ASN A 121 -3.80 11.04 -11.80
C ASN A 121 -3.11 12.42 -11.81
N ILE A 122 -3.65 13.35 -11.03
CA ILE A 122 -3.19 14.73 -10.89
C ILE A 122 -2.96 15.06 -9.42
N ALA A 123 -2.20 16.13 -9.14
CA ALA A 123 -2.05 16.59 -7.76
C ALA A 123 -3.40 17.11 -7.22
N PRO A 124 -3.73 16.86 -5.94
CA PRO A 124 -2.91 16.18 -4.94
C PRO A 124 -3.01 14.64 -4.96
N ASN A 125 -3.95 14.02 -5.69
CA ASN A 125 -4.21 12.58 -5.67
C ASN A 125 -2.96 11.73 -5.95
N ASN A 126 -2.12 12.15 -6.88
CA ASN A 126 -0.88 11.44 -7.24
C ASN A 126 0.32 11.73 -6.33
N LYS A 127 0.13 12.59 -5.31
CA LYS A 127 1.12 12.95 -4.29
C LYS A 127 0.75 12.45 -2.89
N LEU A 128 -0.41 11.82 -2.73
CA LEU A 128 -0.82 11.30 -1.43
C LEU A 128 0.13 10.21 -0.93
N GLY A 129 0.39 10.21 0.37
CA GLY A 129 1.19 9.20 1.03
C GLY A 129 1.26 9.40 2.53
N ASP A 130 1.89 8.46 3.24
CA ASP A 130 2.07 8.52 4.69
C ASP A 130 3.30 9.35 5.12
N GLY A 131 4.12 9.77 4.15
CA GLY A 131 5.33 10.56 4.36
C GLY A 131 6.62 9.75 4.54
N ILE A 132 6.56 8.42 4.52
CA ILE A 132 7.70 7.52 4.78
C ILE A 132 8.06 6.78 3.48
N ASN A 133 9.05 7.30 2.76
CA ASN A 133 9.40 6.80 1.42
C ASN A 133 10.54 5.77 1.39
N SER A 134 11.22 5.54 2.52
CA SER A 134 12.41 4.68 2.60
C SER A 134 12.64 4.20 4.01
N ASN A 135 13.19 2.99 4.15
CA ASN A 135 13.71 2.53 5.43
C ASN A 135 15.01 3.26 5.79
N ASP A 136 15.28 3.40 7.07
CA ASP A 136 16.50 4.00 7.63
C ASP A 136 17.74 3.11 7.43
N VAL A 137 17.57 1.79 7.51
CA VAL A 137 18.58 0.78 7.17
C VAL A 137 18.25 0.17 5.81
N PRO A 138 19.20 0.09 4.86
CA PRO A 138 18.95 -0.54 3.57
C PRO A 138 18.52 -2.01 3.70
N TYR A 139 17.69 -2.45 2.75
CA TYR A 139 17.35 -3.87 2.61
C TYR A 139 18.58 -4.70 2.26
N LEU A 140 18.63 -5.94 2.78
CA LEU A 140 19.64 -6.91 2.39
C LEU A 140 19.34 -7.44 0.98
N ASN A 141 20.39 -7.73 0.22
CA ASN A 141 20.29 -8.41 -1.08
C ASN A 141 20.07 -9.93 -0.97
N ARG A 142 19.84 -10.44 0.24
CA ARG A 142 19.65 -11.86 0.55
C ARG A 142 18.63 -12.00 1.68
N PHE A 143 18.01 -13.17 1.78
CA PHE A 143 17.10 -13.51 2.86
C PHE A 143 17.74 -13.26 4.25
N PRO A 144 17.04 -12.63 5.21
CA PRO A 144 15.61 -12.29 5.23
C PRO A 144 15.20 -10.97 4.54
N PHE A 145 16.08 -10.35 3.74
CA PHE A 145 15.88 -9.10 2.97
C PHE A 145 15.65 -7.84 3.80
N LEU A 146 15.17 -7.94 5.05
CA LEU A 146 15.07 -6.83 5.99
C LEU A 146 16.45 -6.34 6.43
N GLY A 147 16.58 -5.03 6.63
CA GLY A 147 17.76 -4.42 7.23
C GLY A 147 18.07 -5.00 8.61
N THR A 148 19.34 -4.94 9.01
CA THR A 148 19.72 -5.36 10.37
C THR A 148 19.03 -4.46 11.40
N PRO A 149 18.47 -5.03 12.49
CA PRO A 149 17.87 -4.21 13.54
C PRO A 149 18.88 -3.24 14.13
N HIS A 150 18.41 -2.06 14.53
CA HIS A 150 19.23 -1.11 15.26
C HIS A 150 19.70 -1.71 16.59
N SER A 151 20.93 -1.37 16.97
CA SER A 151 21.53 -1.78 18.25
C SER A 151 20.73 -1.17 19.41
N GLY A 152 20.25 -1.99 20.34
CA GLY A 152 19.48 -1.53 21.50
C GLY A 152 20.29 -0.69 22.50
N LYS A 153 21.62 -0.72 22.45
CA LYS A 153 22.51 0.03 23.36
C LYS A 153 22.92 1.41 22.83
N ASP A 154 22.91 1.61 21.51
CA ASP A 154 23.44 2.82 20.86
C ASP A 154 22.33 3.73 20.33
N TYR A 155 21.08 3.50 20.74
CA TYR A 155 19.91 4.24 20.29
C TYR A 155 19.42 5.25 21.33
N THR A 156 19.33 6.52 20.94
CA THR A 156 18.69 7.59 21.73
C THR A 156 17.44 8.10 21.01
N GLN A 157 16.28 8.07 21.68
CA GLN A 157 15.02 8.64 21.19
C GLN A 157 14.97 10.18 21.21
N ARG A 158 16.01 10.84 21.75
CA ARG A 158 16.05 12.30 21.78
C ARG A 158 16.13 12.82 20.35
N ASP A 159 15.18 13.69 20.00
CA ASP A 159 15.09 14.42 18.73
C ASP A 159 14.86 13.56 17.48
N GLY A 160 13.99 12.54 17.56
CA GLY A 160 13.37 11.92 16.39
C GLY A 160 14.35 11.65 15.24
N THR A 161 15.43 10.95 15.52
CA THR A 161 16.64 10.91 14.68
C THR A 161 16.50 10.15 13.37
N ASN A 162 15.30 9.84 12.87
CA ASN A 162 15.06 9.06 11.64
C ASN A 162 16.02 7.86 11.44
N GLY A 163 16.39 7.18 12.54
CA GLY A 163 17.30 6.03 12.52
C GLY A 163 18.79 6.36 12.34
N LYS A 164 19.18 7.65 12.31
CA LYS A 164 20.57 8.11 12.24
C LYS A 164 21.13 8.36 13.64
N GLY A 165 21.40 7.27 14.37
CA GLY A 165 22.24 7.37 15.57
C GLY A 165 23.62 7.92 15.19
N SER A 166 23.98 9.07 15.73
CA SER A 166 25.35 9.61 15.62
C SER A 166 26.18 9.08 16.79
N TYR A 167 27.32 8.48 16.48
CA TYR A 167 28.35 8.21 17.48
C TYR A 167 28.89 9.56 17.98
N PRO A 168 28.91 9.84 19.30
CA PRO A 168 29.89 10.80 19.80
C PRO A 168 31.26 10.18 19.52
N ALA A 169 32.10 10.90 18.77
CA ALA A 169 33.50 10.53 18.63
C ALA A 169 34.09 10.44 20.04
N GLY A 170 34.45 9.23 20.46
CA GLY A 170 35.01 8.98 21.79
C GLY A 170 36.39 9.62 21.94
N ASN A 171 36.63 10.17 23.14
CA ASN A 171 37.96 10.38 23.71
C ASN A 171 38.58 9.06 24.14
#